data_AF-A0A166J6G9-F1
#
_entry.id   AF-A0A166J6G9-F1
#
_cell.length_a   1.000
_cell.length_b   1.000
_cell.length_c   1.000
_cell.angle_alpha   90.00
_cell.angle_beta   90.00
_cell.angle_gamma   90.00
#
_symmetry.space_group_name_H-M   'P 1'
#
loop_
_entity.id
_entity.type
_entity.pdbx_description
1 polymer ?
#
loop_
_entity_poly.entity_id
_entity_poly.type
_entity_poly.pdbx_seq_one_letter_code
_entity_poly.pdbx_strand_id
1 'polypeptide(L)' 'IPQDRYAISQPVFFGGCKLDYICLPALAKPALDAYTKNWTYREFDGDHWTILSHPEDVNRELLSWIETVVL' A
#
# COMPACT_ATOMS: atom_id res chain seq x y z
N ILE A 1 16.82 14.96 2.19
CA ILE A 1 15.96 15.31 1.03
C ILE A 1 15.34 16.68 1.33
N PRO A 2 15.36 17.66 0.41
CA PRO A 2 14.64 18.92 0.58
C PRO A 2 13.14 18.70 0.84
N GLN A 3 12.51 19.51 1.69
CA GLN A 3 11.12 19.27 2.14
C GLN A 3 10.10 19.31 0.98
N ASP A 4 10.33 20.14 -0.03
CA ASP A 4 9.56 20.20 -1.27
C ASP A 4 9.59 18.90 -2.09
N ARG A 5 10.53 17.99 -1.78
CA ARG A 5 10.64 16.66 -2.40
C ARG A 5 10.09 15.52 -1.52
N TYR A 6 9.42 15.82 -0.41
CA TYR A 6 8.78 14.78 0.41
C TYR A 6 7.47 14.27 -0.22
N ALA A 7 6.81 15.08 -1.04
CA ALA A 7 5.57 14.70 -1.69
C ALA A 7 5.81 13.71 -2.84
N ILE A 8 5.19 12.54 -2.72
CA ILE A 8 5.10 11.50 -3.76
C ILE A 8 3.95 11.89 -4.69
N SER A 9 4.29 12.19 -5.95
CA SER A 9 3.31 12.60 -6.97
C SER A 9 2.91 11.45 -7.89
N GLN A 10 3.60 10.32 -7.82
CA GLN A 10 3.25 9.09 -8.53
C GLN A 10 2.03 8.42 -7.88
N PRO A 11 1.24 7.62 -8.63
CA PRO A 11 0.26 6.72 -8.04
C PRO A 11 0.92 5.75 -7.06
N VAL A 12 0.33 5.58 -5.88
CA VAL A 12 0.83 4.68 -4.83
C VAL A 12 -0.19 3.58 -4.54
N PHE A 13 0.28 2.34 -4.44
CA PHE A 13 -0.49 1.23 -3.90
C PHE A 13 0.02 0.92 -2.49
N PHE A 14 -0.87 0.90 -1.50
CA PHE A 14 -0.57 0.43 -0.15
C PHE A 14 -1.41 -0.79 0.20
N GLY A 15 -0.74 -1.93 0.33
CA GLY A 15 -1.31 -3.19 0.80
C GLY A 15 -1.12 -3.36 2.30
N GLY A 16 -2.13 -2.97 3.09
CA GLY A 16 -2.13 -3.21 4.54
C GLY A 16 -2.56 -4.63 4.88
N CYS A 17 -2.10 -5.15 6.02
CA CYS A 17 -2.38 -6.52 6.46
C CYS A 17 -3.02 -6.49 7.85
N LYS A 18 -4.21 -7.10 8.02
CA LYS A 18 -4.99 -7.03 9.27
C LYS A 18 -4.31 -7.69 10.47
N LEU A 19 -3.55 -8.74 10.21
CA LEU A 19 -2.87 -9.56 11.23
C LEU A 19 -1.37 -9.26 11.26
N ASP A 20 -0.93 -8.16 10.64
CA ASP A 20 0.44 -7.69 10.78
C ASP A 20 0.59 -7.00 12.13
N TYR A 21 1.29 -7.65 13.06
CA TYR A 21 1.60 -7.13 14.39
C TYR A 21 2.91 -6.32 14.45
N ILE A 22 3.61 -6.19 13.33
CA ILE A 22 4.88 -5.46 13.21
C ILE A 22 4.63 -4.07 12.60
N CYS A 23 3.97 -4.03 11.45
CA CYS A 23 3.70 -2.83 10.67
C CYS A 23 2.19 -2.57 10.58
N LEU A 24 1.59 -2.12 11.68
CA LEU A 24 0.15 -1.86 11.76
C LEU A 24 -0.28 -0.87 10.65
N PRO A 25 -1.23 -1.23 9.76
CA PRO A 25 -1.67 -0.34 8.67
C PRO A 25 -2.16 1.02 9.18
N ALA A 26 -2.83 1.04 10.34
CA ALA A 26 -3.32 2.26 10.98
C ALA A 26 -2.22 3.29 11.28
N LEU A 27 -0.99 2.84 11.53
CA LEU A 27 0.15 3.74 11.79
C LEU A 27 0.76 4.30 10.49
N ALA A 28 0.60 3.61 9.36
CA ALA A 28 1.11 4.04 8.06
C ALA A 28 0.19 5.05 7.35
N LYS A 29 -1.13 4.92 7.53
CA LYS A 29 -2.13 5.77 6.83
C LYS A 29 -1.89 7.27 6.98
N PRO A 30 -1.59 7.83 8.18
CA PRO A 30 -1.35 9.27 8.31
C PRO A 30 -0.16 9.77 7.47
N ALA A 31 0.88 8.95 7.31
CA ALA A 31 2.02 9.29 6.47
C ALA A 31 1.66 9.23 4.98
N LEU A 32 0.85 8.26 4.56
CA LEU A 32 0.34 8.19 3.19
C LEU A 32 -0.51 9.42 2.87
N ASP A 33 -1.44 9.79 3.75
CA ASP A 33 -2.27 10.99 3.59
C ASP A 33 -1.44 12.29 3.53
N ALA A 34 -0.36 12.37 4.32
CA ALA A 34 0.49 13.55 4.36
C ALA A 34 1.42 13.68 3.13
N TYR A 35 1.93 12.56 2.61
CA TYR A 35 3.02 12.57 1.65
C TYR A 35 2.63 12.06 0.26
N THR A 36 1.48 11.44 0.06
CA THR A 36 1.05 10.94 -1.25
C THR A 36 -0.14 11.75 -1.76
N LYS A 37 -0.08 12.19 -3.02
CA LYS A 37 -1.21 12.94 -3.62
C LYS A 37 -2.35 12.04 -4.09
N ASN A 38 -2.04 10.80 -4.44
CA ASN A 38 -2.99 9.82 -4.93
C ASN A 38 -2.52 8.41 -4.52
N TRP A 39 -3.22 7.81 -3.56
CA TRP A 39 -2.91 6.47 -3.09
C TRP A 39 -4.15 5.58 -3.08
N THR A 40 -3.95 4.31 -3.44
CA THR A 40 -4.95 3.25 -3.37
C THR A 40 -4.65 2.40 -2.15
N TYR A 41 -5.66 2.19 -1.32
CA TYR A 41 -5.58 1.26 -0.20
C TYR A 41 -6.23 -0.08 -0.56
N ARG A 42 -5.52 -1.16 -0.25
CA ARG A 42 -6.08 -2.50 -0.13
C ARG A 42 -5.68 -3.09 1.21
N GLU A 43 -6.60 -3.81 1.83
CA GLU A 43 -6.36 -4.47 3.09
C GLU A 43 -6.56 -5.97 2.94
N PHE A 44 -5.53 -6.73 3.27
CA PHE A 44 -5.49 -8.19 3.18
C PHE A 44 -5.76 -8.80 4.55
N ASP A 45 -6.48 -9.92 4.56
CA ASP A 45 -6.69 -10.73 5.76
C ASP A 45 -5.51 -11.67 5.96
N GLY A 46 -4.35 -11.10 6.29
CA GLY A 46 -3.12 -11.85 6.47
C GLY A 46 -2.12 -11.15 7.38
N ASP A 47 -1.00 -11.83 7.59
CA ASP A 47 0.07 -11.40 8.49
C ASP A 47 1.12 -10.51 7.78
N HIS A 48 2.21 -10.21 8.49
CA HIS A 48 3.33 -9.40 7.98
C HIS A 48 3.94 -9.95 6.69
N TRP A 49 3.92 -11.27 6.51
CA TRP A 49 4.42 -11.98 5.34
C TRP A 49 3.29 -12.36 4.36
N THR A 50 2.21 -11.57 4.32
CA THR A 50 1.05 -11.76 3.42
C THR A 50 1.42 -12.01 1.95
N ILE A 51 2.50 -11.41 1.45
CA ILE A 51 2.98 -11.67 0.09
C ILE A 51 3.44 -13.13 -0.13
N LEU A 52 3.80 -13.83 0.95
CA LEU A 52 4.18 -15.25 0.95
C LEU A 52 3.00 -16.15 1.36
N SER A 53 2.18 -15.72 2.32
CA SER A 53 1.08 -16.55 2.83
C SER A 53 -0.18 -16.47 1.96
N HIS A 54 -0.42 -15.34 1.30
CA HIS A 54 -1.56 -15.09 0.40
C HIS A 54 -1.11 -14.49 -0.95
N PRO A 55 -0.14 -15.13 -1.66
CA PRO A 55 0.46 -14.57 -2.87
C PRO A 55 -0.58 -14.34 -3.97
N GLU A 56 -1.56 -15.23 -4.12
CA GLU A 56 -2.59 -15.12 -5.15
C GLU A 56 -3.47 -13.88 -4.96
N ASP A 57 -3.84 -13.58 -3.72
CA ASP A 57 -4.65 -12.40 -3.39
C ASP A 57 -3.88 -11.11 -3.62
N VAL A 58 -2.63 -11.06 -3.17
CA VAL A 58 -1.75 -9.90 -3.40
C VAL A 58 -1.53 -9.68 -4.88
N ASN A 59 -1.20 -10.74 -5.64
CA ASN A 59 -0.93 -10.63 -7.07
C ASN A 59 -2.17 -10.17 -7.85
N ARG A 60 -3.35 -10.67 -7.50
CA ARG A 60 -4.62 -10.27 -8.15
C ARG A 60 -4.92 -8.79 -7.93
N GLU A 61 -4.87 -8.32 -6.69
CA GLU A 61 -5.17 -6.91 -6.38
C GLU A 61 -4.11 -5.95 -6.95
N LEU A 62 -2.83 -6.34 -6.88
CA LEU A 62 -1.75 -5.53 -7.43
C LEU A 62 -1.82 -5.46 -8.95
N LEU A 63 -2.08 -6.57 -9.64
CA LEU A 63 -2.24 -6.59 -11.10
C LEU A 63 -3.44 -5.73 -11.52
N SER A 64 -4.59 -5.88 -10.85
CA SER A 64 -5.78 -5.06 -11.12
C SER A 64 -5.49 -3.57 -10.95
N TRP A 65 -4.72 -3.19 -9.93
CA TRP A 65 -4.33 -1.79 -9.73
C TRP A 65 -3.40 -1.28 -10.84
N ILE A 66 -2.42 -2.09 -11.26
CA ILE A 66 -1.53 -1.73 -12.37
C ILE A 66 -2.35 -1.50 -13.65
N GLU A 67 -3.26 -2.40 -13.98
CA GLU A 67 -4.06 -2.33 -15.20
C GLU A 67 -5.08 -1.19 -15.23
N THR A 68 -5.51 -0.68 -14.07
CA THR A 68 -6.60 0.32 -13.99
C THR A 68 -6.14 1.72 -13.55
N VAL A 69 -4.99 1.83 -12.90
CA VAL A 69 -4.48 3.11 -12.35
C VAL A 69 -3.15 3.52 -12.98
N VAL A 70 -2.30 2.55 -13.36
CA VAL A 70 -0.95 2.83 -13.85
C VAL A 70 -0.89 2.83 -15.39
N LEU A 71 -1.56 1.86 -16.03
CA LEU A 71 -1.68 1.75 -17.49
C LEU A 71 -2.81 2.64 -18.02
#